data_AF-A0A3M0YKY4-F1
#
_entry.id   AF-A0A3M0YKY4-F1
#
_cell.length_a   1.000
_cell.length_b   1.000
_cell.length_c   1.000
_cell.angle_alpha   90.00
_cell.angle_beta   90.00
_cell.angle_gamma   90.00
#
_symmetry.space_group_name_H-M   'P 1'
#
loop_
_entity.id
_entity.type
_entity.pdbx_description
1 polymer ?
#
loop_
_entity_poly.entity_id
_entity_poly.type
_entity_poly.pdbx_seq_one_letter_code
_entity_poly.pdbx_strand_id
1 'polypeptide(L)'
;MSLLTKFTFIYLAIISVVLGVAGVVIYSQFQDLVVRETDYTLYHDLQIVKESIRQGKPIEALNNERVHITPLPNHGRTEEIRTYADTLIVHYYTKKLEPFRKVTALSPIGDQLYRIEITEIFIEEEDMKKAVADMLRKLFFALSGAILLFSFVFSR
;
A
#
# COMPACT_ATOMS: atom_id res chain seq x y z
N MET A 1 45.65 -16.46 -3.53
CA MET A 1 44.31 -16.52 -4.18
C MET A 1 44.52 -16.84 -5.64
N SER A 2 43.87 -17.90 -6.14
CA SER A 2 43.83 -18.16 -7.57
C SER A 2 43.19 -16.97 -8.29
N LEU A 3 43.52 -16.78 -9.57
CA LEU A 3 42.92 -15.73 -10.39
C LEU A 3 41.38 -15.83 -10.35
N LEU A 4 40.88 -17.07 -10.33
CA LEU A 4 39.47 -17.42 -10.19
C LEU A 4 38.82 -16.84 -8.92
N THR A 5 39.51 -16.91 -7.76
CA THR A 5 38.99 -16.35 -6.50
C THR A 5 38.86 -14.83 -6.58
N LYS A 6 39.85 -14.14 -7.17
CA LYS A 6 39.82 -12.67 -7.31
C LYS A 6 38.67 -12.21 -8.20
N PHE A 7 38.49 -12.87 -9.35
CA PHE A 7 37.36 -12.60 -10.25
C PHE A 7 36.02 -12.91 -9.59
N THR A 8 35.92 -13.99 -8.82
CA THR A 8 34.71 -14.32 -8.06
C THR A 8 34.30 -13.19 -7.11
N PHE A 9 35.24 -12.65 -6.32
CA PHE A 9 34.93 -11.56 -5.39
C PHE A 9 34.51 -10.27 -6.09
N ILE A 10 35.16 -9.91 -7.19
CA ILE A 10 34.77 -8.75 -8.01
C ILE A 10 33.35 -8.95 -8.55
N TYR A 11 33.05 -10.13 -9.08
CA TYR A 11 31.74 -10.44 -9.63
C TYR A 11 30.65 -10.40 -8.55
N LEU A 12 30.94 -10.92 -7.35
CA LEU A 12 30.03 -10.93 -6.21
C LEU A 12 29.76 -9.51 -5.68
N ALA A 13 30.78 -8.64 -5.70
CA ALA A 13 30.63 -7.22 -5.38
C ALA A 13 29.73 -6.50 -6.41
N ILE A 14 29.96 -6.73 -7.70
CA ILE A 14 29.13 -6.15 -8.77
C ILE A 14 27.67 -6.63 -8.65
N ILE A 15 27.45 -7.93 -8.50
CA ILE A 15 26.11 -8.49 -8.30
C ILE A 15 25.44 -7.90 -7.06
N SER A 16 26.18 -7.73 -5.97
CA SER A 16 25.59 -7.14 -4.75
C SER A 16 25.12 -5.72 -4.95
N VAL A 17 25.88 -4.91 -5.68
CA VAL A 17 25.46 -3.55 -6.04
C VAL A 17 24.22 -3.60 -6.94
N VAL A 18 24.22 -4.44 -7.98
CA VAL A 18 23.10 -4.56 -8.91
C VAL A 18 21.83 -5.03 -8.19
N LEU A 19 21.92 -6.07 -7.35
CA LEU A 19 20.79 -6.58 -6.59
C LEU A 19 20.30 -5.57 -5.54
N GLY A 20 21.21 -4.83 -4.91
CA GLY A 20 20.85 -3.75 -3.98
C GLY A 20 20.05 -2.66 -4.67
N VAL A 21 20.52 -2.16 -5.81
CA VAL A 21 19.82 -1.13 -6.59
C VAL A 21 18.48 -1.63 -7.11
N ALA A 22 18.45 -2.84 -7.71
CA ALA A 22 17.21 -3.42 -8.22
C ALA A 22 16.19 -3.65 -7.10
N GLY A 23 16.64 -4.14 -5.93
CA GLY A 23 15.79 -4.35 -4.76
C GLY A 23 15.15 -3.05 -4.27
N VAL A 24 15.92 -1.95 -4.20
CA VAL A 24 15.39 -0.63 -3.83
C VAL A 24 14.34 -0.15 -4.82
N VAL A 25 14.60 -0.27 -6.13
CA VAL A 25 13.65 0.15 -7.18
C VAL A 25 12.36 -0.66 -7.14
N ILE A 26 12.45 -1.98 -6.99
CA ILE A 26 11.27 -2.86 -6.88
C ILE A 26 10.48 -2.50 -5.63
N TYR A 27 11.16 -2.30 -4.50
CA TYR A 27 10.51 -1.93 -3.25
C TYR A 27 9.75 -0.60 -3.36
N SER A 28 10.35 0.43 -3.95
CA SER A 28 9.68 1.72 -4.12
C SER A 28 8.48 1.64 -5.07
N GLN A 29 8.61 0.93 -6.20
CA GLN A 29 7.48 0.74 -7.12
C GLN A 29 6.32 -0.01 -6.47
N PHE A 30 6.64 -0.99 -5.61
CA PHE A 30 5.63 -1.73 -4.89
C PHE A 30 4.88 -0.84 -3.89
N GLN A 31 5.58 0.03 -3.15
CA GLN A 31 4.93 1.00 -2.25
C GLN A 31 3.96 1.92 -3.01
N ASP A 32 4.40 2.46 -4.15
CA ASP A 32 3.55 3.33 -4.99
C ASP A 32 2.31 2.59 -5.50
N LEU A 33 2.45 1.30 -5.84
CA LEU A 33 1.35 0.47 -6.30
C LEU A 33 0.33 0.24 -5.19
N VAL A 34 0.77 -0.06 -3.97
CA VAL A 34 -0.13 -0.26 -2.82
C VAL A 34 -0.94 1.00 -2.52
N VAL A 35 -0.32 2.18 -2.55
CA VAL A 35 -1.03 3.46 -2.34
C VAL A 35 -2.10 3.67 -3.42
N ARG A 36 -1.74 3.46 -4.69
CA ARG A 36 -2.67 3.62 -5.82
C ARG A 36 -3.85 2.66 -5.76
N GLU A 37 -3.59 1.39 -5.44
CA GLU A 37 -4.63 0.38 -5.32
C GLU A 37 -5.56 0.71 -4.15
N THR A 38 -5.02 1.14 -3.01
CA THR A 38 -5.82 1.57 -1.86
C THR A 38 -6.69 2.77 -2.20
N ASP A 39 -6.14 3.77 -2.90
CA ASP A 39 -6.92 4.94 -3.37
C ASP A 39 -8.02 4.53 -4.36
N TYR A 40 -7.76 3.54 -5.21
CA TYR A 40 -8.75 2.98 -6.13
C TYR A 40 -9.89 2.27 -5.39
N THR A 41 -9.57 1.44 -4.38
CA THR A 41 -10.57 0.79 -3.53
C THR A 41 -11.43 1.82 -2.79
N LEU A 42 -10.81 2.82 -2.16
CA LEU A 42 -11.52 3.91 -1.49
C LEU A 42 -12.45 4.67 -2.42
N TYR A 43 -12.03 4.92 -3.66
CA TYR A 43 -12.86 5.55 -4.67
C TYR A 43 -14.08 4.69 -5.03
N HIS A 44 -13.86 3.38 -5.21
CA HIS A 44 -14.93 2.43 -5.53
C HIS A 44 -15.96 2.36 -4.39
N ASP A 45 -15.51 2.24 -3.15
CA ASP A 45 -16.37 2.20 -1.96
C ASP A 45 -17.15 3.51 -1.81
N LEU A 46 -16.52 4.65 -2.08
CA LEU A 46 -17.20 5.94 -2.14
C LEU A 46 -18.34 5.94 -3.17
N GLN A 47 -18.15 5.37 -4.35
CA GLN A 47 -19.24 5.27 -5.33
C GLN A 47 -20.36 4.34 -4.85
N ILE A 48 -20.04 3.22 -4.20
CA ILE A 48 -21.04 2.31 -3.61
C ILE A 48 -21.87 3.02 -2.54
N VAL A 49 -21.22 3.79 -1.66
CA VAL A 49 -21.91 4.56 -0.62
C VAL A 49 -22.80 5.62 -1.24
N LYS A 50 -22.30 6.38 -2.23
CA LYS A 50 -23.08 7.40 -2.94
C LYS A 50 -24.31 6.78 -3.61
N GLU A 51 -24.15 5.64 -4.27
CA GLU A 51 -25.24 4.94 -4.93
C GLU A 51 -26.26 4.40 -3.92
N SER A 52 -25.79 3.88 -2.79
CA SER A 52 -26.67 3.46 -1.68
C SER A 52 -27.50 4.61 -1.11
N ILE A 53 -26.93 5.82 -1.00
CA ILE A 53 -27.67 7.03 -0.60
C ILE A 53 -28.71 7.39 -1.66
N ARG A 54 -28.37 7.34 -2.96
CA ARG A 54 -29.32 7.61 -4.05
C ARG A 54 -30.50 6.65 -4.07
N GLN A 55 -30.27 5.40 -3.69
CA GLN A 55 -31.32 4.37 -3.57
C GLN A 55 -32.20 4.56 -2.33
N GLY A 56 -31.95 5.59 -1.51
CA GLY A 56 -32.76 5.91 -0.33
C GLY A 56 -32.47 5.04 0.88
N LYS A 57 -31.30 4.40 0.95
CA LYS A 57 -30.90 3.68 2.18
C LYS A 57 -30.69 4.68 3.32
N PRO A 58 -31.15 4.37 4.54
CA PRO A 58 -30.96 5.25 5.70
C PRO A 58 -29.47 5.40 6.02
N ILE A 59 -29.06 6.64 6.34
CA ILE A 59 -27.65 7.00 6.59
C ILE A 59 -27.11 6.22 7.78
N GLU A 60 -27.95 5.99 8.80
CA GLU A 60 -27.63 5.26 10.01
C GLU A 60 -27.23 3.80 9.73
N ALA A 61 -27.78 3.21 8.66
CA ALA A 61 -27.42 1.85 8.25
C ALA A 61 -26.14 1.80 7.41
N LEU A 62 -25.72 2.93 6.83
CA LEU A 62 -24.49 3.05 6.04
C LEU A 62 -23.30 3.46 6.91
N ASN A 63 -23.56 4.17 8.00
CA ASN A 63 -22.55 4.54 8.99
C ASN A 63 -22.02 3.31 9.73
N ASN A 64 -20.71 3.16 9.77
CA ASN A 64 -20.02 2.12 10.51
C ASN A 64 -18.64 2.64 10.98
N GLU A 65 -17.79 1.77 11.52
CA GLU A 65 -16.45 2.15 12.02
C GLU A 65 -15.53 2.75 10.94
N ARG A 66 -15.74 2.39 9.67
CA ARG A 66 -14.92 2.82 8.52
C ARG A 66 -15.57 3.89 7.67
N VAL A 67 -16.90 4.00 7.71
CA VAL A 67 -17.70 4.89 6.88
C VAL A 67 -18.47 5.86 7.77
N HIS A 68 -18.20 7.15 7.59
CA HIS A 68 -18.88 8.23 8.30
C HIS A 68 -19.50 9.20 7.31
N ILE A 69 -20.81 9.33 7.36
CA ILE A 69 -21.63 10.15 6.48
C ILE A 69 -22.31 11.21 7.34
N THR A 70 -22.05 12.47 7.01
CA THR A 70 -22.65 13.63 7.68
C THR A 70 -23.40 14.47 6.64
N PRO A 71 -24.72 14.67 6.80
CA PRO A 71 -25.46 15.60 5.96
C PRO A 71 -25.02 17.04 6.27
N LEU A 72 -24.80 17.85 5.23
CA LEU A 72 -24.42 19.24 5.32
C LEU A 72 -25.47 20.13 4.64
N PRO A 73 -25.65 21.39 5.08
CA PRO A 73 -26.53 22.31 4.38
C PRO A 73 -26.02 22.55 2.95
N ASN A 74 -26.91 22.38 1.96
CA ASN A 74 -26.58 22.56 0.57
C ASN A 74 -26.51 24.07 0.25
N HIS A 75 -25.31 24.63 0.16
CA HIS A 75 -25.08 26.04 -0.21
C HIS A 75 -24.93 26.20 -1.74
N GLY A 76 -25.68 25.43 -2.52
CA GLY A 76 -25.60 25.47 -3.99
C GLY A 76 -24.32 24.86 -4.57
N ARG A 77 -23.66 23.95 -3.84
CA ARG A 77 -22.48 23.24 -4.37
C ARG A 77 -22.92 22.15 -5.32
N THR A 78 -22.47 22.25 -6.57
CA THR A 78 -22.73 21.26 -7.62
C THR A 78 -21.56 20.33 -7.90
N GLU A 79 -20.36 20.69 -7.43
CA GLU A 79 -19.14 19.92 -7.69
C GLU A 79 -18.77 19.01 -6.52
N GLU A 80 -18.28 17.81 -6.87
CA GLU A 80 -17.71 16.87 -5.92
C GLU A 80 -16.26 17.25 -5.61
N ILE A 81 -15.95 17.43 -4.32
CA ILE A 81 -14.57 17.65 -3.86
C ILE A 81 -14.12 16.39 -3.15
N ARG A 82 -12.98 15.83 -3.56
CA ARG A 82 -12.37 14.65 -2.94
C ARG A 82 -10.96 14.95 -2.49
N THR A 83 -10.58 14.42 -1.34
CA THR A 83 -9.22 14.53 -0.81
C THR A 83 -8.83 13.21 -0.16
N TYR A 84 -7.64 12.73 -0.50
CA TYR A 84 -7.02 11.56 0.11
C TYR A 84 -5.96 12.02 1.11
N ALA A 85 -5.92 11.40 2.28
CA ALA A 85 -4.97 11.71 3.32
C ALA A 85 -4.60 10.45 4.11
N ASP A 86 -3.36 10.42 4.60
CA ASP A 86 -2.91 9.39 5.52
C ASP A 86 -3.40 9.71 6.93
N THR A 87 -3.77 8.68 7.67
CA THR A 87 -4.21 8.81 9.06
C THR A 87 -3.76 7.61 9.88
N LEU A 88 -3.86 7.73 11.20
CA LEU A 88 -3.54 6.64 12.13
C LEU A 88 -4.78 6.30 12.93
N ILE A 89 -5.17 5.03 12.92
CA ILE A 89 -6.34 4.55 13.65
C ILE A 89 -5.89 3.44 14.59
N VAL A 90 -6.45 3.45 15.80
CA VAL A 90 -6.23 2.37 16.77
C VAL A 90 -7.07 1.18 16.35
N HIS A 91 -6.44 0.12 15.89
CA HIS A 91 -7.15 -1.07 15.46
C HIS A 91 -7.83 -1.77 16.67
N TYR A 92 -9.10 -2.13 16.50
CA TYR A 92 -9.95 -2.56 17.62
C TYR A 92 -9.42 -3.78 18.36
N TYR A 93 -8.88 -4.76 17.64
CA TYR A 93 -8.40 -6.03 18.21
C TYR A 93 -6.96 -5.96 18.70
N THR A 94 -6.06 -5.36 17.92
CA THR A 94 -4.63 -5.32 18.23
C THR A 94 -4.28 -4.20 19.20
N LYS A 95 -5.17 -3.19 19.36
CA LYS A 95 -4.94 -1.97 20.15
C LYS A 95 -3.67 -1.21 19.73
N LYS A 96 -3.19 -1.45 18.51
CA LYS A 96 -2.03 -0.79 17.93
C LYS A 96 -2.50 0.36 17.03
N LEU A 97 -1.69 1.41 16.99
CA LEU A 97 -1.81 2.45 15.97
C LEU A 97 -1.34 1.86 14.65
N GLU A 98 -2.26 1.79 13.70
CA GLU A 98 -1.99 1.26 12.36
C GLU A 98 -2.18 2.39 11.32
N PRO A 99 -1.38 2.39 10.24
CA PRO A 99 -1.53 3.33 9.15
C PRO A 99 -2.79 3.03 8.34
N PHE A 100 -3.61 4.05 8.15
CA PHE A 100 -4.82 4.01 7.33
C PHE A 100 -4.77 5.06 6.25
N ARG A 101 -5.45 4.79 5.14
CA ARG A 101 -5.73 5.76 4.10
C ARG A 101 -7.17 6.23 4.27
N LYS A 102 -7.39 7.54 4.20
CA LYS A 102 -8.72 8.16 4.31
C LYS A 102 -9.06 8.91 3.05
N VAL A 103 -10.27 8.71 2.53
CA VAL A 103 -10.90 9.61 1.56
C VAL A 103 -11.95 10.45 2.26
N THR A 104 -11.92 11.76 2.03
CA THR A 104 -12.98 12.69 2.42
C THR A 104 -13.58 13.27 1.17
N ALA A 105 -14.88 13.10 0.99
CA ALA A 105 -15.62 13.56 -0.16
C ALA A 105 -16.78 14.46 0.25
N LEU A 106 -16.93 15.59 -0.42
CA LEU A 106 -18.12 16.43 -0.37
C LEU A 106 -18.92 16.15 -1.64
N SER A 107 -20.00 15.39 -1.51
CA SER A 107 -20.79 14.88 -2.64
C SER A 107 -22.21 15.45 -2.59
N PRO A 108 -22.62 16.24 -3.59
CA PRO A 108 -24.04 16.57 -3.76
C PRO A 108 -24.79 15.33 -4.28
N ILE A 109 -25.86 14.94 -3.59
CA ILE A 109 -26.71 13.81 -3.97
C ILE A 109 -28.17 14.27 -3.86
N GLY A 110 -28.82 14.47 -5.01
CA GLY A 110 -30.13 15.12 -5.06
C GLY A 110 -30.00 16.59 -4.62
N ASP A 111 -30.85 17.00 -3.67
CA ASP A 111 -30.85 18.37 -3.12
C ASP A 111 -30.02 18.50 -1.83
N GLN A 112 -29.37 17.42 -1.40
CA GLN A 112 -28.62 17.36 -0.15
C GLN A 112 -27.12 17.21 -0.40
N LEU A 113 -26.31 17.95 0.35
CA LEU A 113 -24.86 17.80 0.36
C LEU A 113 -24.46 16.81 1.46
N TYR A 114 -23.58 15.87 1.14
CA TYR A 114 -23.04 14.91 2.10
C TYR A 114 -21.53 15.07 2.22
N ARG A 115 -21.04 15.08 3.46
CA ARG A 115 -19.64 14.76 3.74
C ARG A 115 -19.55 13.26 3.99
N ILE A 116 -18.81 12.57 3.14
CA ILE A 116 -18.55 11.14 3.23
C ILE A 116 -17.07 10.96 3.54
N GLU A 117 -16.78 10.32 4.65
CA GLU A 117 -15.45 9.96 5.09
C GLU A 117 -15.35 8.43 5.10
N ILE A 118 -14.39 7.89 4.35
CA ILE A 118 -14.13 6.45 4.34
C ILE A 118 -12.67 6.23 4.68
N THR A 119 -12.42 5.32 5.62
CA THR A 119 -11.08 4.91 6.04
C THR A 119 -10.87 3.45 5.72
N GLU A 120 -9.77 3.13 5.05
CA GLU A 120 -9.37 1.76 4.76
C GLU A 120 -7.94 1.53 5.24
N ILE A 121 -7.66 0.31 5.67
CA ILE A 121 -6.31 -0.10 6.03
C ILE A 121 -5.48 -0.11 4.74
N PHE A 122 -4.27 0.45 4.77
CA PHE A 122 -3.29 0.16 3.73
C PHE A 122 -3.04 -1.35 3.75
N ILE A 123 -3.63 -2.11 2.80
CA ILE A 123 -3.52 -3.57 2.65
C ILE A 123 -2.28 -4.10 3.36
N GLU A 124 -2.43 -4.68 4.56
CA GLU A 124 -1.35 -5.04 5.52
C GLU A 124 0.06 -4.63 5.06
N GLU A 125 0.29 -3.33 4.89
CA GLU A 125 1.38 -2.86 4.02
C GLU A 125 2.72 -3.27 4.62
N GLU A 126 2.77 -3.30 5.96
CA GLU A 126 3.90 -3.78 6.73
C GLU A 126 4.19 -5.27 6.50
N ASP A 127 3.16 -6.13 6.48
CA ASP A 127 3.35 -7.56 6.25
C ASP A 127 3.73 -7.85 4.81
N MET A 128 3.15 -7.14 3.84
CA MET A 128 3.55 -7.23 2.44
C MET A 128 4.98 -6.72 2.23
N LYS A 129 5.34 -5.56 2.79
CA LYS A 129 6.71 -5.02 2.75
C LYS A 129 7.70 -6.02 3.31
N LYS A 130 7.38 -6.61 4.47
CA LYS A 130 8.22 -7.60 5.12
C LYS A 130 8.35 -8.86 4.27
N ALA A 131 7.25 -9.35 3.70
CA ALA A 131 7.26 -10.50 2.81
C ALA A 131 8.14 -10.26 1.57
N VAL A 132 7.99 -9.12 0.90
CA VAL A 132 8.80 -8.74 -0.27
C VAL A 132 10.28 -8.61 0.11
N ALA A 133 10.59 -7.91 1.21
CA ALA A 133 11.95 -7.75 1.69
C ALA A 133 12.60 -9.10 2.07
N ASP A 134 11.85 -10.00 2.72
CA ASP A 134 12.31 -11.34 3.06
C ASP A 134 12.54 -12.20 1.81
N MET A 135 11.69 -12.11 0.79
CA MET A 135 11.90 -12.78 -0.50
C MET A 135 13.17 -12.30 -1.19
N LEU A 136 13.37 -10.98 -1.28
CA LEU A 136 14.57 -10.38 -1.88
C LEU A 136 15.84 -10.79 -1.13
N ARG A 137 15.81 -10.79 0.21
CA ARG A 137 16.93 -11.27 1.05
C ARG A 137 17.22 -12.75 0.81
N LYS A 138 16.21 -13.61 0.79
CA LYS A 138 16.38 -15.05 0.54
C LYS A 138 17.01 -15.30 -0.83
N LEU A 139 16.54 -14.59 -1.86
CA LEU A 139 17.09 -14.68 -3.21
C LEU A 139 18.56 -14.24 -3.25
N PHE A 140 18.90 -13.13 -2.60
CA PHE A 140 20.26 -12.63 -2.51
C PHE A 140 21.21 -13.64 -1.86
N PHE A 141 20.84 -14.20 -0.70
CA PHE A 141 21.68 -15.18 0.00
C PHE A 141 21.76 -16.51 -0.75
N ALA A 142 20.68 -16.97 -1.39
CA ALA A 142 20.69 -18.18 -2.20
C ALA A 142 21.64 -18.05 -3.39
N LEU A 143 21.58 -16.94 -4.14
CA LEU A 143 22.46 -16.67 -5.27
C LEU A 143 23.92 -16.53 -4.83
N SER A 144 24.17 -15.76 -3.76
CA SER A 144 25.52 -15.56 -3.23
C SER A 144 26.13 -16.88 -2.73
N GLY A 145 25.34 -17.69 -2.02
CA GLY A 145 25.73 -19.01 -1.56
C GLY A 145 26.05 -19.97 -2.70
N ALA A 146 25.21 -20.00 -3.74
CA ALA A 146 25.45 -20.81 -4.94
C ALA A 146 26.78 -20.43 -5.62
N ILE A 147 27.02 -19.13 -5.83
CA ILE A 147 28.27 -18.64 -6.45
C ILE A 147 29.49 -19.04 -5.62
N LEU A 148 29.43 -18.89 -4.29
CA LEU A 148 30.53 -19.28 -3.39
C LEU A 148 30.79 -20.79 -3.41
N LEU A 149 29.73 -21.62 -3.39
CA LEU A 149 29.86 -23.06 -3.47
C LEU A 149 30.49 -23.50 -4.78
N PHE A 150 30.00 -23.00 -5.92
CA PHE A 150 30.59 -23.31 -7.22
C PHE A 150 32.04 -22.84 -7.31
N SER A 151 32.35 -21.63 -6.83
CA SER A 151 33.73 -21.13 -6.80
C SER A 151 34.64 -22.04 -5.97
N PHE A 152 34.17 -22.56 -4.83
CA PHE A 152 34.94 -23.50 -4.02
C PHE A 152 35.15 -24.86 -4.71
N VAL A 153 34.10 -25.42 -5.34
CA VAL A 153 34.21 -26.69 -6.07
C VAL A 153 35.14 -26.59 -7.27
N PHE A 154 35.06 -25.51 -8.05
CA PHE A 154 35.90 -25.31 -9.25
C PHE A 154 37.29 -24.74 -8.96
N SER A 155 37.54 -24.22 -7.76
CA SER A 155 38.87 -23.76 -7.35
C SER A 155 39.72 -24.87 -6.72
N ARG A 156 39.18 -26.08 -6.53
CA ARG A 156 39.90 -27.30 -6.15
C ARG A 156 40.36 -28.04 -7.40
#